data_AF-A0A922XAP7-F1
#
_entry.id   AF-A0A922XAP7-F1
#
_cell.length_a   1.000
_cell.length_b   1.000
_cell.length_c   1.000
_cell.angle_alpha   90.00
_cell.angle_beta   90.00
_cell.angle_gamma   90.00
#
_symmetry.space_group_name_H-M   'P 1'
#
loop_
_entity.id
_entity.type
_entity.pdbx_description
1 polymer ?
#
loop_
_entity_poly.entity_id
_entity_poly.type
_entity_poly.pdbx_seq_one_letter_code
_entity_poly.pdbx_strand_id
1 'polypeptide(L)'
;MRPLILVMLAGLAAAPAAAAVLPVTVAAQAPATGTLVLPLARAADLAAVGASLDPGVRDAVGRALTAAAFDYKPKSHLSLRGIGGHDRLLVVGLGDKTPTRLELQTLGGIAAREAGKDKAVALVGTQLPATAAADVALGYRLGSYAFDAYKKPEKPVTRAALTLVGTGDADAAAPLAEAVAFARDLVAEPANAVYPESFVERTRAAFAGVAGVRIEVLDVPAMEKLGMGAILSVGKGSVRPPRMLIVEYRGA
;
A
#
# COMPACT_ATOMS: atom_id res chain seq x y z
N MET A 1 40.38 -43.22 11.74
CA MET A 1 39.01 -42.97 11.26
C MET A 1 38.29 -42.10 12.28
N ARG A 2 37.99 -40.85 11.95
CA ARG A 2 37.10 -39.96 12.73
C ARG A 2 36.03 -39.46 11.75
N PRO A 3 34.73 -39.66 12.03
CA PRO A 3 33.70 -39.20 11.12
C PRO A 3 33.55 -37.69 11.25
N LEU A 4 33.63 -36.98 10.13
CA LEU A 4 33.34 -35.56 10.02
C LEU A 4 31.81 -35.43 10.01
N ILE A 5 31.22 -35.01 11.13
CA ILE A 5 29.79 -34.66 11.19
C ILE A 5 29.64 -33.31 10.50
N LEU A 6 29.23 -33.34 9.23
CA LEU A 6 28.82 -32.16 8.48
C LEU A 6 27.45 -31.72 9.01
N VAL A 7 27.45 -30.80 9.97
CA VAL A 7 26.24 -30.14 10.45
C VAL A 7 25.75 -29.22 9.33
N MET A 8 24.78 -29.69 8.54
CA MET A 8 23.98 -28.81 7.69
C MET A 8 23.15 -27.90 8.60
N LEU A 9 23.62 -26.68 8.84
CA LEU A 9 22.76 -25.59 9.28
C LEU A 9 21.81 -25.26 8.12
N ALA A 10 20.68 -25.96 8.06
CA ALA A 10 19.51 -25.47 7.35
C ALA A 10 19.00 -24.25 8.13
N GLY A 11 19.58 -23.09 7.84
CA GLY A 11 19.07 -21.81 8.31
C GLY A 11 17.68 -21.63 7.72
N LEU A 12 16.65 -22.03 8.46
CA LEU A 12 15.28 -21.66 8.20
C LEU A 12 15.20 -20.15 8.43
N ALA A 13 15.53 -19.38 7.39
CA ALA A 13 15.31 -17.95 7.39
C ALA A 13 13.79 -17.76 7.58
N ALA A 14 13.39 -17.36 8.78
CA ALA A 14 12.02 -16.98 9.06
C ALA A 14 11.56 -16.03 7.95
N ALA A 15 10.44 -16.35 7.31
CA ALA A 15 9.88 -15.48 6.30
C ALA A 15 9.73 -14.08 6.92
N PRO A 16 10.21 -13.02 6.25
CA PRO A 16 10.03 -11.67 6.77
C PRO A 16 8.54 -11.42 6.98
N ALA A 17 8.22 -10.73 8.07
CA ALA A 17 6.84 -10.39 8.39
C ALA A 17 6.20 -9.67 7.20
N ALA A 18 5.00 -10.11 6.79
CA ALA A 18 4.23 -9.48 5.73
C ALA A 18 4.09 -7.98 6.01
N ALA A 19 4.14 -7.16 4.96
CA ALA A 19 3.99 -5.72 5.09
C ALA A 19 2.67 -5.41 5.84
N ALA A 20 2.78 -4.88 7.06
CA ALA A 20 1.63 -4.60 7.89
C ALA A 20 0.74 -3.55 7.21
N VAL A 21 -0.54 -3.87 7.13
CA VAL A 21 -1.57 -3.00 6.57
C VAL A 21 -1.66 -1.75 7.43
N LEU A 22 -1.42 -0.58 6.82
CA LEU A 22 -1.57 0.67 7.56
C LEU A 22 -3.05 0.92 7.88
N PRO A 23 -3.39 1.27 9.14
CA PRO A 23 -4.75 1.61 9.48
C PRO A 23 -5.17 2.89 8.75
N VAL A 24 -6.34 2.83 8.12
CA VAL A 24 -7.03 4.00 7.59
C VAL A 24 -8.29 4.17 8.44
N THR A 25 -8.44 5.34 9.05
CA THR A 25 -9.57 5.66 9.90
C THR A 25 -10.38 6.79 9.28
N VAL A 26 -11.68 6.80 9.52
CA VAL A 26 -12.56 7.90 9.12
C VAL A 26 -12.92 8.69 10.37
N ALA A 27 -12.72 10.01 10.34
CA ALA A 27 -12.99 10.90 11.46
C ALA A 27 -13.80 12.12 11.03
N ALA A 28 -14.49 12.75 11.98
CA ALA A 28 -15.23 13.98 11.73
C ALA A 28 -14.31 15.21 11.60
N GLN A 29 -13.12 15.17 12.17
CA GLN A 29 -12.19 16.30 12.23
C GLN A 29 -10.74 15.84 11.98
N ALA A 30 -9.94 16.72 11.40
CA ALA A 30 -8.51 16.52 11.23
C ALA A 30 -7.79 16.63 12.60
N PRO A 31 -6.67 15.91 12.80
CA PRO A 31 -5.81 16.12 13.95
C PRO A 31 -5.17 17.51 13.90
N ALA A 32 -4.86 18.07 15.07
CA ALA A 32 -4.29 19.41 15.20
C ALA A 32 -2.83 19.54 14.69
N THR A 33 -2.13 18.42 14.51
CA THR A 33 -0.71 18.38 14.14
C THR A 33 -0.44 17.26 13.13
N GLY A 34 0.71 17.30 12.47
CA GLY A 34 1.10 16.33 11.43
C GLY A 34 0.85 16.85 10.03
N THR A 35 0.66 15.94 9.08
CA THR A 35 0.48 16.26 7.65
C THR A 35 -0.99 16.35 7.31
N LEU A 36 -1.44 17.53 6.88
CA LEU A 36 -2.80 17.76 6.42
C LEU A 36 -2.82 17.89 4.89
N VAL A 37 -3.61 17.04 4.23
CA VAL A 37 -3.78 16.98 2.78
C VAL A 37 -5.08 17.65 2.40
N LEU A 38 -4.98 18.66 1.55
CA LEU A 38 -6.08 19.50 1.06
C LEU A 38 -6.27 19.25 -0.44
N PRO A 39 -7.20 18.38 -0.84
CA PRO A 39 -7.53 18.20 -2.25
C PRO A 39 -8.36 19.40 -2.73
N LEU A 40 -7.88 20.13 -3.75
CA LEU A 40 -8.54 21.33 -4.28
C LEU A 40 -8.72 21.20 -5.81
N ALA A 41 -9.91 21.48 -6.32
CA ALA A 41 -10.15 21.61 -7.77
C ALA A 41 -9.86 23.04 -8.26
N ARG A 42 -10.11 24.04 -7.40
CA ARG A 42 -9.86 25.46 -7.67
C ARG A 42 -9.60 26.23 -6.38
N ALA A 43 -9.12 27.47 -6.50
CA ALA A 43 -8.79 28.33 -5.36
C ALA A 43 -9.97 28.54 -4.37
N ALA A 44 -11.20 28.64 -4.88
CA ALA A 44 -12.40 28.85 -4.06
C ALA A 44 -12.70 27.69 -3.10
N ASP A 45 -12.24 26.47 -3.41
CA ASP A 45 -12.51 25.27 -2.61
C ASP A 45 -11.77 25.31 -1.27
N LEU A 46 -10.70 26.12 -1.16
CA LEU A 46 -9.92 26.28 0.06
C LEU A 46 -10.77 26.75 1.26
N ALA A 47 -11.84 27.52 1.00
CA ALA A 47 -12.76 27.95 2.05
C ALA A 47 -13.52 26.78 2.70
N ALA A 48 -13.90 25.78 1.90
CA ALA A 48 -14.65 24.61 2.35
C ALA A 48 -13.74 23.48 2.83
N VAL A 49 -12.70 23.13 2.07
CA VAL A 49 -11.76 22.06 2.40
C VAL A 49 -10.84 22.48 3.55
N GLY A 50 -10.44 23.74 3.61
CA GLY A 50 -9.65 24.31 4.70
C GLY A 50 -10.48 24.86 5.86
N ALA A 51 -11.76 24.49 5.98
CA ALA A 51 -12.67 25.06 6.98
C ALA A 51 -12.19 24.84 8.43
N SER A 52 -11.50 23.73 8.69
CA SER A 52 -10.91 23.41 9.99
C SER A 52 -9.63 24.19 10.32
N LEU A 53 -9.05 24.90 9.34
CA LEU A 53 -7.87 25.72 9.54
C LEU A 53 -8.27 27.10 10.04
N ASP A 54 -7.44 27.67 10.90
CA ASP A 54 -7.56 29.06 11.33
C ASP A 54 -7.60 30.01 10.11
N PRO A 55 -8.39 31.09 10.14
CA PRO A 55 -8.50 32.01 9.01
C PRO A 55 -7.15 32.55 8.52
N GLY A 56 -6.26 32.94 9.44
CA GLY A 56 -4.93 33.44 9.08
C GLY A 56 -4.02 32.38 8.41
N VAL A 57 -4.19 31.11 8.79
CA VAL A 57 -3.50 29.98 8.16
C VAL A 57 -4.04 29.74 6.76
N ARG A 58 -5.37 29.77 6.61
CA ARG A 58 -6.04 29.62 5.32
C ARG A 58 -5.62 30.72 4.34
N ASP A 59 -5.53 31.96 4.80
CA ASP A 59 -5.06 33.09 4.00
C ASP A 59 -3.59 32.93 3.59
N ALA A 60 -2.74 32.39 4.47
CA ALA A 60 -1.35 32.10 4.16
C ALA A 60 -1.23 31.01 3.08
N VAL A 61 -2.03 29.94 3.17
CA VAL A 61 -2.11 28.89 2.13
C VAL A 61 -2.58 29.50 0.81
N GLY A 62 -3.62 30.34 0.82
CA GLY A 62 -4.12 31.02 -0.36
C GLY A 62 -3.05 31.90 -1.03
N ARG A 63 -2.31 32.70 -0.25
CA ARG A 63 -1.19 33.50 -0.76
C ARG A 63 -0.08 32.62 -1.36
N ALA A 64 0.25 31.51 -0.71
CA ALA A 64 1.27 30.59 -1.20
C ALA A 64 0.87 29.95 -2.54
N LEU A 65 -0.40 29.53 -2.69
CA LEU A 65 -0.92 28.98 -3.94
C LEU A 65 -0.90 30.01 -5.07
N THR A 66 -1.28 31.26 -4.78
CA THR A 66 -1.22 32.36 -5.77
C THR A 66 0.22 32.67 -6.16
N ALA A 67 1.13 32.78 -5.19
CA ALA A 67 2.55 33.05 -5.46
C ALA A 67 3.21 31.94 -6.28
N ALA A 68 2.80 30.68 -6.07
CA ALA A 68 3.26 29.53 -6.83
C ALA A 68 2.57 29.36 -8.19
N ALA A 69 1.59 30.21 -8.53
CA ALA A 69 0.72 30.06 -9.71
C ALA A 69 0.18 28.62 -9.85
N PHE A 70 -0.31 28.04 -8.74
CA PHE A 70 -0.75 26.65 -8.71
C PHE A 70 -1.93 26.41 -9.66
N ASP A 71 -1.81 25.38 -10.51
CA ASP A 71 -2.72 25.15 -11.64
C ASP A 71 -3.89 24.21 -11.35
N TYR A 72 -3.92 23.62 -10.14
CA TYR A 72 -4.94 22.68 -9.67
C TYR A 72 -5.18 21.46 -10.56
N LYS A 73 -4.30 21.18 -11.54
CA LYS A 73 -4.45 20.02 -12.42
C LYS A 73 -4.35 18.71 -11.63
N PRO A 74 -5.01 17.63 -12.10
CA PRO A 74 -4.84 16.32 -11.49
C PRO A 74 -3.35 15.97 -11.32
N LYS A 75 -3.00 15.46 -10.13
CA LYS A 75 -1.65 15.04 -9.72
C LYS A 75 -0.65 16.18 -9.40
N SER A 76 -0.96 17.44 -9.74
CA SER A 76 -0.14 18.55 -9.26
C SER A 76 -0.28 18.68 -7.75
N HIS A 77 0.80 18.99 -7.05
CA HIS A 77 0.76 19.14 -5.60
C HIS A 77 1.79 20.17 -5.14
N LEU A 78 1.47 20.85 -4.03
CA LEU A 78 2.32 21.84 -3.39
C LEU A 78 2.46 21.50 -1.91
N SER A 79 3.69 21.37 -1.45
CA SER A 79 4.03 21.04 -0.06
C SER A 79 4.47 22.30 0.67
N LEU A 80 3.67 22.73 1.63
CA LEU A 80 3.96 23.86 2.52
C LEU A 80 4.36 23.32 3.89
N ARG A 81 5.43 23.83 4.50
CA ARG A 81 5.95 23.30 5.77
C ARG A 81 5.90 24.34 6.87
N GLY A 82 5.61 23.90 8.10
CA GLY A 82 5.66 24.75 9.30
C GLY A 82 4.60 25.85 9.35
N ILE A 83 3.43 25.62 8.75
CA ILE A 83 2.31 26.57 8.75
C ILE A 83 1.18 26.03 9.62
N GLY A 84 0.65 26.88 10.51
CA GLY A 84 -0.60 26.59 11.23
C GLY A 84 -0.56 25.41 12.18
N GLY A 85 0.58 25.16 12.83
CA GLY A 85 0.75 24.04 13.77
C GLY A 85 0.92 22.67 13.11
N HIS A 86 0.81 22.59 11.78
CA HIS A 86 1.07 21.38 11.01
C HIS A 86 2.54 21.30 10.57
N ASP A 87 3.10 20.09 10.63
CA ASP A 87 4.44 19.81 10.09
C ASP A 87 4.44 20.08 8.57
N ARG A 88 3.31 19.73 7.92
CA ARG A 88 3.10 19.89 6.50
C ARG A 88 1.63 20.13 6.15
N LEU A 89 1.40 21.07 5.24
CA LEU A 89 0.16 21.23 4.49
C LEU A 89 0.42 20.86 3.03
N LEU A 90 -0.18 19.78 2.57
CA LEU A 90 -0.04 19.28 1.21
C LEU A 90 -1.30 19.60 0.42
N VAL A 91 -1.21 20.53 -0.52
CA VAL A 91 -2.30 20.81 -1.45
C VAL A 91 -2.16 19.89 -2.65
N VAL A 92 -3.24 19.20 -3.06
CA VAL A 92 -3.25 18.32 -4.22
C VAL A 92 -4.35 18.77 -5.20
N GLY A 93 -4.00 18.94 -6.46
CA GLY A 93 -4.92 19.35 -7.52
C GLY A 93 -5.83 18.20 -7.96
N LEU A 94 -7.14 18.48 -8.05
CA LEU A 94 -8.16 17.55 -8.56
C LEU A 94 -8.61 17.86 -10.00
N GLY A 95 -8.40 19.10 -10.46
CA GLY A 95 -9.00 19.63 -11.68
C GLY A 95 -10.51 19.90 -11.55
N ASP A 96 -11.09 20.57 -12.54
CA ASP A 96 -12.48 21.05 -12.50
C ASP A 96 -13.56 19.98 -12.70
N LYS A 97 -13.16 18.73 -12.99
CA LYS A 97 -14.09 17.62 -13.24
C LYS A 97 -14.23 16.77 -11.99
N THR A 98 -15.33 16.02 -11.90
CA THR A 98 -15.46 14.97 -10.88
C THR A 98 -14.30 13.99 -11.02
N PRO A 99 -13.50 13.76 -9.96
CA PRO A 99 -12.33 12.92 -10.04
C PRO A 99 -12.73 11.47 -10.34
N THR A 100 -11.99 10.86 -11.26
CA THR A 100 -12.10 9.43 -11.56
C THR A 100 -11.56 8.59 -10.41
N ARG A 101 -11.94 7.30 -10.40
CA ARG A 101 -11.38 6.29 -9.49
C ARG A 101 -9.85 6.31 -9.41
N LEU A 102 -9.19 6.41 -10.57
CA LEU A 102 -7.73 6.44 -10.64
C LEU A 102 -7.13 7.72 -10.05
N GLU A 103 -7.79 8.86 -10.23
CA GLU A 103 -7.33 10.14 -9.67
C GLU A 103 -7.46 10.15 -8.14
N LEU A 104 -8.53 9.54 -7.60
CA LEU A 104 -8.70 9.35 -6.15
C LEU A 104 -7.62 8.43 -5.56
N GLN A 105 -7.30 7.33 -6.23
CA GLN A 105 -6.17 6.46 -5.85
C GLN A 105 -4.84 7.21 -5.97
N THR A 106 -4.67 8.07 -6.97
CA THR A 106 -3.46 8.85 -7.13
C THR A 106 -3.32 9.90 -6.03
N LEU A 107 -4.42 10.54 -5.62
CA LEU A 107 -4.46 11.45 -4.46
C LEU A 107 -3.98 10.75 -3.19
N GLY A 108 -4.52 9.57 -2.88
CA GLY A 108 -4.08 8.76 -1.74
C GLY A 108 -2.60 8.38 -1.84
N GLY A 109 -2.14 8.00 -3.03
CA GLY A 109 -0.74 7.63 -3.27
C GLY A 109 0.23 8.82 -3.12
N ILE A 110 -0.15 10.02 -3.56
CA ILE A 110 0.62 11.25 -3.35
C ILE A 110 0.68 11.57 -1.86
N ALA A 111 -0.45 11.50 -1.15
CA ALA A 111 -0.50 11.71 0.29
C ALA A 111 0.47 10.77 1.04
N ALA A 112 0.47 9.48 0.69
CA ALA A 112 1.39 8.49 1.28
C ALA A 112 2.86 8.79 1.01
N ARG A 113 3.22 9.15 -0.23
CA ARG A 113 4.60 9.42 -0.62
C ARG A 113 5.13 10.70 0.04
N GLU A 114 4.32 11.74 0.03
CA GLU A 114 4.70 13.03 0.58
C GLU A 114 4.77 12.99 2.10
N ALA A 115 3.85 12.28 2.77
CA ALA A 115 3.89 12.09 4.21
C ALA A 115 5.24 11.55 4.72
N GLY A 116 5.94 10.73 3.93
CA GLY A 116 7.31 10.30 4.25
C GLY A 116 7.41 9.63 5.64
N LYS A 117 8.03 10.34 6.60
CA LYS A 117 8.22 9.89 8.00
C LYS A 117 7.36 10.67 9.01
N ASP A 118 6.41 11.46 8.52
CA ASP A 118 5.52 12.26 9.35
C ASP A 118 4.66 11.31 10.21
N LYS A 119 4.32 11.72 11.44
CA LYS A 119 3.72 10.82 12.45
C LYS A 119 2.22 10.56 12.23
N ALA A 120 1.52 11.51 11.61
CA ALA A 120 0.10 11.44 11.34
C ALA A 120 -0.20 12.10 10.00
N VAL A 121 -1.11 11.51 9.23
CA VAL A 121 -1.58 12.08 7.96
C VAL A 121 -3.09 12.16 8.02
N ALA A 122 -3.64 13.33 7.70
CA ALA A 122 -5.06 13.50 7.52
C ALA A 122 -5.34 14.07 6.14
N LEU A 123 -6.40 13.59 5.50
CA LEU A 123 -6.85 14.07 4.20
C LEU A 123 -8.29 14.55 4.34
N VAL A 124 -8.53 15.79 3.95
CA VAL A 124 -9.86 16.39 4.03
C VAL A 124 -10.69 16.01 2.81
N GLY A 125 -11.62 15.07 3.00
CA GLY A 125 -12.46 14.50 1.95
C GLY A 125 -13.87 15.09 1.88
N THR A 126 -14.15 16.21 2.56
CA THR A 126 -15.51 16.78 2.70
C THR A 126 -16.18 17.17 1.37
N GLN A 127 -15.41 17.32 0.29
CA GLN A 127 -15.93 17.56 -1.07
C GLN A 127 -15.81 16.35 -2.01
N LEU A 128 -15.34 15.20 -1.50
CA LEU A 128 -15.23 13.99 -2.29
C LEU A 128 -16.55 13.19 -2.25
N PRO A 129 -16.86 12.41 -3.31
CA PRO A 129 -17.97 11.47 -3.29
C PRO A 129 -17.85 10.47 -2.13
N ALA A 130 -18.97 9.97 -1.60
CA ALA A 130 -18.97 8.96 -0.54
C ALA A 130 -18.22 7.66 -0.91
N THR A 131 -18.17 7.34 -2.20
CA THR A 131 -17.41 6.20 -2.75
C THR A 131 -15.90 6.43 -2.80
N ALA A 132 -15.45 7.69 -2.63
CA ALA A 132 -14.05 8.05 -2.77
C ALA A 132 -13.17 7.55 -1.61
N ALA A 133 -13.76 7.33 -0.42
CA ALA A 133 -13.01 6.90 0.75
C ALA A 133 -12.21 5.61 0.49
N ALA A 134 -12.85 4.60 -0.13
CA ALA A 134 -12.21 3.35 -0.48
C ALA A 134 -11.08 3.52 -1.49
N ASP A 135 -11.27 4.36 -2.52
CA ASP A 135 -10.27 4.57 -3.56
C ASP A 135 -9.07 5.38 -3.07
N VAL A 136 -9.30 6.42 -2.28
CA VAL A 136 -8.21 7.18 -1.63
C VAL A 136 -7.46 6.30 -0.65
N ALA A 137 -8.17 5.50 0.16
CA ALA A 137 -7.56 4.55 1.09
C ALA A 137 -6.71 3.50 0.36
N LEU A 138 -7.21 2.94 -0.74
CA LEU A 138 -6.45 2.03 -1.60
C LEU A 138 -5.17 2.69 -2.09
N GLY A 139 -5.28 3.89 -2.66
CA GLY A 139 -4.15 4.68 -3.13
C GLY A 139 -3.10 4.90 -2.06
N TYR A 140 -3.54 5.28 -0.86
CA TYR A 140 -2.66 5.52 0.29
C TYR A 140 -1.95 4.25 0.75
N ARG A 141 -2.69 3.13 0.92
CA ARG A 141 -2.10 1.83 1.31
C ARG A 141 -1.06 1.38 0.27
N LEU A 142 -1.39 1.47 -1.02
CA LEU A 142 -0.47 1.10 -2.11
C LEU A 142 0.74 2.01 -2.23
N GLY A 143 0.57 3.31 -1.97
CA GLY A 143 1.64 4.30 -1.97
C GLY A 143 2.55 4.21 -0.75
N SER A 144 2.03 3.68 0.35
CA SER A 144 2.76 3.46 1.61
C SER A 144 3.50 2.13 1.66
N TYR A 145 3.23 1.21 0.72
CA TYR A 145 3.90 -0.08 0.63
C TYR A 145 5.43 0.11 0.54
N ALA A 146 6.16 -0.68 1.32
CA ALA A 146 7.59 -0.78 1.20
C ALA A 146 8.08 -2.17 1.60
N PHE A 147 9.08 -2.63 0.87
CA PHE A 147 9.76 -3.88 1.13
C PHE A 147 11.07 -3.61 1.87
N ASP A 148 11.02 -3.69 3.20
CA ASP A 148 12.15 -3.38 4.08
C ASP A 148 12.75 -4.66 4.74
N ALA A 149 12.25 -5.85 4.38
CA ALA A 149 12.57 -7.17 4.94
C ALA A 149 14.08 -7.48 5.07
N TYR A 150 14.88 -7.07 4.08
CA TYR A 150 16.33 -7.36 4.02
C TYR A 150 17.21 -6.15 4.35
N LYS A 151 16.61 -5.01 4.71
CA LYS A 151 17.38 -3.86 5.15
C LYS A 151 17.84 -4.09 6.59
N LYS A 152 19.00 -3.55 6.94
CA LYS A 152 19.39 -3.47 8.35
C LYS A 152 18.26 -2.74 9.09
N PRO A 153 17.87 -3.18 10.29
CA PRO A 153 16.88 -2.47 11.08
C PRO A 153 17.43 -1.08 11.44
N GLU A 154 17.14 -0.10 10.60
CA GLU A 154 17.13 1.30 11.03
C GLU A 154 15.93 1.51 11.96
N LYS A 155 15.93 2.63 12.71
CA LYS A 155 14.80 3.01 13.58
C LYS A 155 13.49 2.76 12.83
N PRO A 156 12.48 2.11 13.45
CA PRO A 156 11.25 1.74 12.77
C PRO A 156 10.68 2.98 12.08
N VAL A 157 10.60 2.92 10.75
CA VAL A 157 9.90 3.94 9.96
C VAL A 157 8.42 3.71 10.24
N THR A 158 7.91 4.36 11.28
CA THR A 158 6.48 4.37 11.57
C THR A 158 5.82 5.18 10.46
N ARG A 159 5.27 4.48 9.47
CA ARG A 159 4.47 5.11 8.43
C ARG A 159 3.13 5.50 9.05
N ALA A 160 2.76 6.76 8.89
CA ALA A 160 1.56 7.30 9.51
C ALA A 160 0.28 6.56 9.08
N ALA A 161 -0.60 6.34 10.04
CA ALA A 161 -1.99 6.05 9.75
C ALA A 161 -2.62 7.21 8.96
N LEU A 162 -3.53 6.89 8.05
CA LEU A 162 -4.34 7.90 7.36
C LEU A 162 -5.63 8.15 8.14
N THR A 163 -5.94 9.41 8.37
CA THR A 163 -7.27 9.86 8.82
C THR A 163 -7.98 10.53 7.64
N LEU A 164 -9.05 9.90 7.15
CA LEU A 164 -9.94 10.53 6.17
C LEU A 164 -10.99 11.36 6.91
N VAL A 165 -11.00 12.66 6.67
CA VAL A 165 -11.99 13.56 7.26
C VAL A 165 -13.20 13.65 6.34
N GLY A 166 -14.32 13.06 6.75
CA GLY A 166 -15.52 12.94 5.91
C GLY A 166 -16.33 11.70 6.25
N THR A 167 -17.11 11.21 5.28
CA THR A 167 -17.95 10.01 5.42
C THR A 167 -17.63 9.01 4.30
N GLY A 168 -17.82 7.72 4.59
CA GLY A 168 -17.57 6.63 3.64
C GLY A 168 -16.93 5.41 4.31
N ASP A 169 -16.78 4.33 3.55
CA ASP A 169 -16.09 3.13 3.99
C ASP A 169 -14.69 3.09 3.36
N ALA A 170 -13.67 3.31 4.19
CA ALA A 170 -12.27 3.28 3.79
C ALA A 170 -11.67 1.86 3.82
N ASP A 171 -12.31 0.93 4.53
CA ASP A 171 -11.83 -0.43 4.73
C ASP A 171 -12.31 -1.38 3.63
N ALA A 172 -13.33 -1.00 2.86
CA ALA A 172 -13.77 -1.73 1.66
C ALA A 172 -12.63 -2.07 0.68
N ALA A 173 -11.56 -1.27 0.64
CA ALA A 173 -10.41 -1.52 -0.23
C ALA A 173 -9.21 -2.22 0.45
N ALA A 174 -9.29 -2.52 1.75
CA ALA A 174 -8.21 -3.16 2.48
C ALA A 174 -7.85 -4.55 1.92
N PRO A 175 -8.80 -5.46 1.61
CA PRO A 175 -8.46 -6.77 1.06
C PRO A 175 -7.72 -6.70 -0.29
N LEU A 176 -8.06 -5.73 -1.14
CA LEU A 176 -7.37 -5.51 -2.40
C LEU A 176 -5.94 -4.99 -2.18
N ALA A 177 -5.76 -4.05 -1.25
CA ALA A 177 -4.45 -3.54 -0.89
C ALA A 177 -3.54 -4.64 -0.32
N GLU A 178 -4.10 -5.51 0.53
CA GLU A 178 -3.43 -6.69 1.09
C GLU A 178 -3.01 -7.68 0.02
N ALA A 179 -3.90 -8.03 -0.90
CA ALA A 179 -3.59 -8.93 -2.01
C ALA A 179 -2.45 -8.38 -2.89
N VAL A 180 -2.48 -7.07 -3.18
CA VAL A 180 -1.41 -6.42 -3.96
C VAL A 180 -0.10 -6.38 -3.18
N ALA A 181 -0.13 -6.09 -1.88
CA ALA A 181 1.06 -6.09 -1.02
C ALA A 181 1.68 -7.49 -0.96
N PHE A 182 0.88 -8.53 -0.75
CA PHE A 182 1.33 -9.92 -0.76
C PHE A 182 1.99 -10.31 -2.09
N ALA A 183 1.38 -9.96 -3.22
CA ALA A 183 1.98 -10.21 -4.53
C ALA A 183 3.32 -9.46 -4.70
N ARG A 184 3.40 -8.21 -4.24
CA ARG A 184 4.64 -7.42 -4.29
C ARG A 184 5.73 -8.00 -3.38
N ASP A 185 5.36 -8.52 -2.21
CA ASP A 185 6.30 -9.20 -1.30
C ASP A 185 6.91 -10.41 -2.01
N LEU A 186 6.09 -11.28 -2.62
CA LEU A 186 6.57 -12.45 -3.35
C LEU A 186 7.50 -12.11 -4.53
N VAL A 187 7.25 -11.01 -5.22
CA VAL A 187 8.07 -10.55 -6.36
C VAL A 187 9.36 -9.88 -5.90
N ALA A 188 9.34 -9.16 -4.77
CA ALA A 188 10.51 -8.44 -4.25
C ALA A 188 11.52 -9.35 -3.55
N GLU A 189 11.07 -10.53 -3.12
CA GLU A 189 11.91 -11.54 -2.48
C GLU A 189 13.02 -12.06 -3.43
N PRO A 190 14.26 -12.19 -2.96
CA PRO A 190 15.34 -12.71 -3.76
C PRO A 190 15.15 -14.22 -4.02
N ALA A 191 15.70 -14.71 -5.14
CA ALA A 191 15.52 -16.09 -5.58
C ALA A 191 16.07 -17.14 -4.61
N ASN A 192 16.96 -16.77 -3.69
CA ASN A 192 17.42 -17.67 -2.63
C ASN A 192 16.34 -17.87 -1.54
N ALA A 193 15.41 -16.93 -1.36
CA ALA A 193 14.34 -16.97 -0.36
C ALA A 193 12.98 -17.41 -0.94
N VAL A 194 12.59 -16.91 -2.12
CA VAL A 194 11.38 -17.37 -2.82
C VAL A 194 11.76 -18.28 -3.99
N TYR A 195 11.27 -19.51 -3.93
CA TYR A 195 11.52 -20.58 -4.88
C TYR A 195 10.30 -21.52 -4.92
N PRO A 196 10.21 -22.50 -5.85
CA PRO A 196 8.95 -23.22 -6.10
C PRO A 196 8.25 -23.76 -4.86
N GLU A 197 8.99 -24.39 -3.94
CA GLU A 197 8.44 -24.89 -2.67
C GLU A 197 8.07 -23.75 -1.71
N SER A 198 8.95 -22.77 -1.46
CA SER A 198 8.62 -21.68 -0.54
C SER A 198 7.51 -20.75 -1.06
N PHE A 199 7.35 -20.62 -2.38
CA PHE A 199 6.23 -19.93 -3.01
C PHE A 199 4.90 -20.62 -2.70
N VAL A 200 4.87 -21.96 -2.81
CA VAL A 200 3.70 -22.78 -2.44
C VAL A 200 3.35 -22.59 -0.97
N GLU A 201 4.33 -22.70 -0.07
CA GLU A 201 4.10 -22.57 1.37
C GLU A 201 3.57 -21.18 1.75
N ARG A 202 4.17 -20.11 1.19
CA ARG A 202 3.71 -18.73 1.42
C ARG A 202 2.30 -18.51 0.89
N THR A 203 1.97 -19.09 -0.27
CA THR A 203 0.62 -18.98 -0.83
C THR A 203 -0.40 -19.76 0.02
N ARG A 204 -0.07 -20.97 0.47
CA ARG A 204 -0.91 -21.73 1.41
C ARG A 204 -1.19 -20.94 2.70
N ALA A 205 -0.16 -20.30 3.26
CA ALA A 205 -0.32 -19.47 4.45
C ALA A 205 -1.22 -18.25 4.20
N ALA A 206 -1.06 -17.56 3.06
CA ALA A 206 -1.86 -16.38 2.73
C ALA A 206 -3.34 -16.67 2.51
N PHE A 207 -3.67 -17.86 2.00
CA PHE A 207 -5.05 -18.31 1.80
C PHE A 207 -5.62 -19.12 2.97
N ALA A 208 -4.85 -19.30 4.05
CA ALA A 208 -5.31 -20.06 5.22
C ALA A 208 -6.55 -19.39 5.83
N GLY A 209 -7.63 -20.14 5.97
CA GLY A 209 -8.90 -19.64 6.53
C GLY A 209 -9.78 -18.86 5.55
N VAL A 210 -9.37 -18.70 4.29
CA VAL A 210 -10.24 -18.09 3.26
C VAL A 210 -11.30 -19.10 2.84
N ALA A 211 -12.57 -18.79 3.14
CA ALA A 211 -13.70 -19.66 2.82
C ALA A 211 -13.83 -19.86 1.30
N GLY A 212 -14.20 -21.08 0.90
CA GLY A 212 -14.40 -21.43 -0.52
C GLY A 212 -13.10 -21.59 -1.33
N VAL A 213 -11.92 -21.43 -0.72
CA VAL A 213 -10.62 -21.64 -1.40
C VAL A 213 -10.08 -23.04 -1.12
N ARG A 214 -9.70 -23.74 -2.18
CA ARG A 214 -8.94 -24.99 -2.14
C ARG A 214 -7.61 -24.80 -2.87
N ILE A 215 -6.53 -25.27 -2.24
CA ILE A 215 -5.20 -25.26 -2.84
C ILE A 215 -4.73 -26.69 -3.08
N GLU A 216 -4.41 -26.98 -4.33
CA GLU A 216 -3.75 -28.22 -4.77
C GLU A 216 -2.35 -27.89 -5.30
N VAL A 217 -1.40 -28.80 -5.05
CA VAL A 217 -0.02 -28.64 -5.49
C VAL A 217 0.39 -29.91 -6.20
N LEU A 218 0.85 -29.77 -7.44
CA LEU A 218 1.45 -30.85 -8.21
C LEU A 218 2.97 -30.78 -8.05
N ASP A 219 3.52 -31.85 -7.51
CA ASP A 219 4.95 -32.09 -7.45
C ASP A 219 5.46 -32.80 -8.71
N VAL A 220 6.75 -33.15 -8.74
CA VAL A 220 7.37 -33.77 -9.91
C VAL A 220 6.68 -35.11 -10.27
N PRO A 221 6.50 -36.07 -9.35
CA PRO A 221 5.78 -37.32 -9.68
C PRO A 221 4.37 -37.10 -10.22
N ALA A 222 3.59 -36.18 -9.65
CA ALA A 222 2.25 -35.88 -10.13
C ALA A 222 2.29 -35.28 -11.55
N MET A 223 3.21 -34.35 -11.80
CA MET A 223 3.39 -33.72 -13.11
C MET A 223 3.92 -34.71 -14.17
N GLU A 224 4.77 -35.66 -13.80
CA GLU A 224 5.25 -36.73 -14.68
C GLU A 224 4.10 -37.65 -15.10
N LYS A 225 3.27 -38.08 -14.13
CA LYS A 225 2.09 -38.90 -14.38
C LYS A 225 1.08 -38.22 -15.32
N LEU A 226 0.97 -36.89 -15.22
CA LEU A 226 0.10 -36.07 -16.07
C LEU A 226 0.73 -35.69 -17.42
N GLY A 227 1.98 -36.11 -17.72
CA GLY A 227 2.64 -35.84 -18.98
C GLY A 227 3.08 -34.38 -19.16
N MET A 228 3.31 -33.64 -18.08
CA MET A 228 3.61 -32.20 -18.09
C MET A 228 5.09 -31.91 -18.44
N GLY A 229 5.57 -32.46 -19.56
CA GLY A 229 6.98 -32.44 -19.96
C GLY A 229 7.59 -31.06 -20.16
N ALA A 230 6.79 -30.04 -20.50
CA ALA A 230 7.27 -28.68 -20.72
C ALA A 230 7.80 -28.02 -19.41
N ILE A 231 6.98 -28.00 -18.35
CA ILE A 231 7.38 -27.42 -17.05
C ILE A 231 8.50 -28.24 -16.39
N LEU A 232 8.45 -29.57 -16.52
CA LEU A 232 9.50 -30.47 -16.03
C LEU A 232 10.83 -30.20 -16.73
N SER A 233 10.81 -29.99 -18.05
CA SER A 233 12.03 -29.72 -18.83
C SER A 233 12.69 -28.39 -18.47
N VAL A 234 11.91 -27.38 -18.08
CA VAL A 234 12.44 -26.10 -17.58
C VAL A 234 13.05 -26.27 -16.18
N GLY A 235 12.37 -27.01 -15.30
CA GLY A 235 12.79 -27.18 -13.91
C GLY A 235 13.94 -28.17 -13.67
N LYS A 236 14.21 -29.09 -14.61
CA LYS A 236 15.19 -30.19 -14.43
C LYS A 236 16.62 -29.74 -14.13
N GLY A 237 16.99 -28.51 -14.51
CA GLY A 237 18.33 -27.96 -14.28
C GLY A 237 18.52 -27.37 -12.89
N SER A 238 17.46 -27.28 -12.08
CA SER A 238 17.46 -26.67 -10.76
C SER A 238 17.59 -27.73 -9.65
N VAL A 239 18.34 -27.43 -8.61
CA VAL A 239 18.32 -28.21 -7.35
C VAL A 239 17.00 -28.06 -6.59
N ARG A 240 16.19 -27.05 -6.95
CA ARG A 240 14.86 -26.78 -6.41
C ARG A 240 13.83 -27.20 -7.46
N PRO A 241 13.18 -28.36 -7.29
CA PRO A 241 12.32 -28.94 -8.32
C PRO A 241 11.10 -28.05 -8.60
N PRO A 242 10.53 -28.09 -9.82
CA PRO A 242 9.34 -27.33 -10.15
C PRO A 242 8.13 -27.79 -9.32
N ARG A 243 7.18 -26.88 -9.15
CA ARG A 243 5.88 -27.09 -8.52
C ARG A 243 4.83 -26.38 -9.36
N MET A 244 3.65 -26.97 -9.49
CA MET A 244 2.48 -26.27 -10.02
C MET A 244 1.47 -26.09 -8.88
N LEU A 245 1.07 -24.85 -8.66
CA LEU A 245 0.06 -24.48 -7.68
C LEU A 245 -1.27 -24.27 -8.41
N ILE A 246 -2.34 -24.89 -7.90
CA ILE A 246 -3.71 -24.72 -8.37
C ILE A 246 -4.50 -24.12 -7.20
N VAL A 247 -5.04 -22.92 -7.41
CA VAL A 247 -5.91 -22.24 -6.45
C VAL A 247 -7.31 -22.22 -7.02
N GLU A 248 -8.21 -22.99 -6.42
CA GLU A 248 -9.62 -23.08 -6.80
C GLU A 248 -10.45 -22.25 -5.82
N TYR A 249 -11.21 -21.28 -6.31
CA TYR A 249 -12.17 -20.52 -5.52
C TYR A 249 -13.59 -20.85 -5.96
N ARG A 250 -14.39 -21.37 -5.03
CA ARG A 250 -15.82 -21.62 -5.20
C ARG A 250 -16.58 -20.54 -4.43
N GLY A 251 -16.88 -19.44 -5.11
CA GLY A 251 -17.82 -18.44 -4.61
C GLY A 251 -19.23 -19.01 -4.48
N ALA A 252 -19.99 -18.48 -3.52
CA ALA A 252 -21.41 -18.79 -3.35
C ALA A 252 -22.24 -18.33 -4.55
#